data_AF-A0AA35CQH4-F1
#
_entry.id   AF-A0AA35CQH4-F1
#
_cell.length_a   1.000
_cell.length_b   1.000
_cell.length_c   1.000
_cell.angle_alpha   90.00
_cell.angle_beta   90.00
_cell.angle_gamma   90.00
#
_symmetry.space_group_name_H-M   'P 1'
#
loop_
_entity.id
_entity.type
_entity.pdbx_description
1 polymer ?
#
loop_
_entity_poly.entity_id
_entity_poly.type
_entity_poly.pdbx_seq_one_letter_code
_entity_poly.pdbx_strand_id
1 'polypeptide(L)'
;MGTLGAALVLLGLIGALTGLVGLAVGGIKGLLADRKGAARFLVGSVVVLSAGGALIDGSLWPAIGICLALLGIIGFIVGLVGLVKGEVPDLIADRKKAAWVLAGSVLMFFLGPSLSPGPSVTGVPTQSQVQAETSVDKPSATQLPPTPPVTQESSPPTHDASQVQSQVEPAEHEPAVSHTQAKVVRAIDGDTIEVEHVSGPKLPSTRVRLIGVDTPESTTQVEPYGKEAAAFTKRELESKTVWLEKDVSETDKYGRALRYVWLREPPAEPTPQDLRSGMFNAILLVRGFAQQATYPPDVKYADLFREFAAEARQAGIGLWAPPPKPAPPEPAPARPQATAPPRGNCDPSYPTVCIPPPPPDLDCKDVPYRRFSVVGADPHRFDGDHDGVGCER
;
A
#
# COMPACT_ATOMS: atom_id res chain seq x y z
N MET A 1 -30.00 -27.33 -40.15
CA MET A 1 -30.62 -26.43 -39.15
C MET A 1 -29.56 -25.40 -38.77
N GLY A 2 -29.20 -24.44 -39.62
CA GLY A 2 -30.01 -23.32 -40.07
C GLY A 2 -29.85 -22.19 -39.04
N THR A 3 -29.10 -21.14 -39.39
CA THR A 3 -28.75 -19.96 -38.56
C THR A 3 -29.91 -19.38 -37.72
N LEU A 4 -31.15 -19.63 -38.15
CA LEU A 4 -32.39 -19.39 -37.41
C LEU A 4 -32.43 -20.05 -36.01
N GLY A 5 -31.93 -21.27 -35.86
CA GLY A 5 -31.93 -22.01 -34.58
C GLY A 5 -30.98 -21.38 -33.57
N ALA A 6 -29.79 -20.98 -34.01
CA ALA A 6 -28.81 -20.28 -33.16
C ALA A 6 -29.31 -18.88 -32.75
N ALA A 7 -30.00 -18.17 -33.67
CA ALA A 7 -30.61 -16.88 -33.37
C ALA A 7 -31.73 -16.98 -32.33
N LEU A 8 -32.57 -18.03 -32.40
CA LEU A 8 -33.64 -18.28 -31.42
C LEU A 8 -33.08 -18.63 -30.03
N VAL A 9 -31.99 -19.40 -29.96
CA VAL A 9 -31.30 -19.70 -28.68
C VAL A 9 -30.66 -18.44 -28.09
N LEU A 10 -30.03 -17.61 -28.93
CA LEU A 10 -29.42 -16.36 -28.49
C LEU A 10 -30.46 -15.34 -28.02
N LEU A 11 -31.59 -15.21 -28.72
CA LEU A 11 -32.71 -14.37 -28.30
C LEU A 11 -33.34 -14.88 -26.99
N GLY A 12 -33.42 -16.19 -26.79
CA GLY A 12 -33.85 -16.80 -25.53
C GLY A 12 -32.91 -16.47 -24.37
N LEU A 13 -31.59 -16.53 -24.60
CA LEU A 13 -30.57 -16.18 -23.60
C LEU A 13 -30.57 -14.68 -23.28
N ILE A 14 -30.72 -13.81 -24.29
CA ILE A 14 -30.84 -12.35 -24.10
C ILE A 14 -32.14 -11.99 -23.34
N GLY A 15 -33.24 -12.70 -23.62
CA GLY A 15 -34.50 -12.56 -22.87
C GLY A 15 -34.36 -12.97 -21.40
N ALA A 16 -33.64 -14.07 -21.13
CA ALA A 16 -33.34 -14.49 -19.77
C ALA A 16 -32.42 -13.49 -19.04
N LEU A 17 -31.44 -12.92 -19.74
CA LEU A 17 -30.51 -11.93 -19.19
C LEU A 17 -31.21 -10.60 -18.87
N THR A 18 -32.07 -10.11 -19.77
CA THR A 18 -32.84 -8.88 -19.58
C THR A 18 -33.88 -9.04 -18.46
N GLY A 19 -34.48 -10.22 -18.30
CA GLY A 19 -35.33 -10.55 -17.16
C GLY A 19 -34.58 -10.52 -15.81
N LEU A 20 -33.36 -11.05 -15.77
CA LEU A 20 -32.48 -11.03 -14.59
C LEU A 20 -31.99 -9.62 -14.23
N VAL A 21 -31.70 -8.78 -15.23
CA VAL A 21 -31.32 -7.37 -15.01
C VAL A 21 -32.53 -6.54 -14.57
N GLY A 22 -33.72 -6.82 -15.08
CA GLY A 22 -34.98 -6.21 -14.61
C GLY A 22 -35.28 -6.52 -13.14
N LEU A 23 -34.97 -7.75 -12.69
CA LEU A 23 -35.04 -8.19 -11.30
C LEU A 23 -34.02 -7.48 -10.37
N ALA A 24 -32.89 -7.01 -10.92
CA ALA A 24 -31.85 -6.33 -10.15
C ALA A 24 -32.11 -4.81 -9.99
N VAL A 25 -32.84 -4.19 -10.93
CA VAL A 25 -33.16 -2.74 -10.92
C VAL A 25 -34.52 -2.44 -10.27
N GLY A 26 -35.51 -3.34 -10.40
CA GLY A 26 -36.80 -3.22 -9.73
C GLY A 26 -36.80 -3.97 -8.39
N GLY A 27 -36.62 -3.26 -7.28
CA GLY A 27 -36.51 -3.82 -5.93
C GLY A 27 -37.53 -4.94 -5.60
N ILE A 28 -37.08 -5.91 -4.82
CA ILE A 28 -37.66 -7.24 -4.46
C ILE A 28 -39.08 -7.22 -3.85
N LYS A 29 -39.80 -6.09 -3.82
CA LYS A 29 -41.13 -6.00 -3.19
C LYS A 29 -42.28 -6.64 -3.99
N GLY A 30 -42.11 -6.93 -5.28
CA GLY A 30 -43.19 -7.46 -6.14
C GLY A 30 -43.32 -9.00 -6.19
N LEU A 31 -42.27 -9.76 -5.87
CA LEU A 31 -42.21 -11.20 -6.17
C LEU A 31 -42.27 -12.11 -4.93
N LEU A 32 -42.84 -11.63 -3.82
CA LEU A 32 -43.29 -12.51 -2.73
C LEU A 32 -44.80 -12.81 -2.79
N ALA A 33 -45.53 -12.23 -3.75
CA ALA A 33 -46.97 -12.39 -3.87
C ALA A 33 -47.42 -13.55 -4.78
N ASP A 34 -46.57 -14.09 -5.66
CA ASP A 34 -46.95 -15.23 -6.52
C ASP A 34 -45.87 -16.30 -6.63
N ARG A 35 -45.88 -17.23 -5.67
CA ARG A 35 -45.03 -18.43 -5.66
C ARG A 35 -45.33 -19.40 -6.81
N LYS A 36 -46.45 -19.27 -7.54
CA LYS A 36 -46.83 -20.18 -8.63
C LYS A 36 -46.29 -19.73 -9.99
N GLY A 37 -46.04 -18.43 -10.19
CA GLY A 37 -45.45 -17.88 -11.42
C GLY A 37 -43.97 -18.23 -11.61
N ALA A 38 -43.16 -18.12 -10.55
CA ALA A 38 -41.72 -18.41 -10.61
C ALA A 38 -41.41 -19.90 -10.88
N ALA A 39 -42.20 -20.81 -10.33
CA ALA A 39 -42.05 -22.26 -10.55
C ALA A 39 -42.38 -22.67 -12.00
N ARG A 40 -43.35 -22.01 -12.64
CA ARG A 40 -43.69 -22.26 -14.05
C ARG A 40 -42.62 -21.76 -15.02
N PHE A 41 -41.94 -20.67 -14.68
CA PHE A 41 -40.82 -20.15 -15.47
C PHE A 41 -39.56 -21.03 -15.38
N LEU A 42 -39.25 -21.54 -14.18
CA LEU A 42 -38.11 -22.44 -13.96
C LEU A 42 -38.31 -23.82 -14.60
N VAL A 43 -39.53 -24.38 -14.54
CA VAL A 43 -39.84 -25.68 -15.18
C VAL A 43 -39.84 -25.56 -16.71
N GLY A 44 -40.28 -24.42 -17.27
CA GLY A 44 -40.22 -24.17 -18.72
C GLY A 44 -38.80 -24.12 -19.27
N SER A 45 -37.86 -23.49 -18.55
CA SER A 45 -36.46 -23.37 -18.99
C SER A 45 -35.67 -24.68 -18.92
N VAL A 46 -36.01 -25.57 -17.98
CA VAL A 46 -35.35 -26.89 -17.84
C VAL A 46 -35.82 -27.87 -18.93
N VAL A 47 -37.07 -27.78 -19.39
CA VAL A 47 -37.58 -28.63 -20.49
C VAL A 47 -36.93 -28.30 -21.83
N VAL A 48 -36.53 -27.03 -22.06
CA VAL A 48 -35.82 -26.62 -23.28
C VAL A 48 -34.38 -27.16 -23.33
N LEU A 49 -33.73 -27.41 -22.18
CA LEU A 49 -32.37 -27.97 -22.15
C LEU A 49 -32.31 -29.50 -22.28
N SER A 50 -33.39 -30.24 -22.00
CA SER A 50 -33.39 -31.71 -22.11
C SER A 50 -33.63 -32.23 -23.55
N ALA A 51 -34.19 -31.40 -24.43
CA ALA A 51 -34.54 -31.81 -25.80
C ALA A 51 -33.48 -31.50 -26.88
N GLY A 52 -32.32 -30.94 -26.52
CA GLY A 52 -31.31 -30.45 -27.47
C GLY A 52 -29.92 -31.10 -27.37
N GLY A 53 -29.83 -32.33 -26.86
CA GLY A 53 -28.56 -33.01 -26.58
C GLY A 53 -27.80 -33.57 -27.80
N ALA A 54 -28.26 -33.38 -29.02
CA ALA A 54 -27.58 -33.85 -30.22
C ALA A 54 -27.61 -32.74 -31.28
N LEU A 55 -26.42 -32.35 -31.78
CA LEU A 55 -26.12 -31.28 -32.76
C LEU A 55 -25.70 -29.93 -32.16
N ILE A 56 -24.61 -29.91 -31.38
CA ILE A 56 -23.83 -28.68 -31.16
C ILE A 56 -22.44 -28.90 -31.75
N ASP A 57 -22.17 -28.28 -32.90
CA ASP A 57 -20.83 -28.24 -33.48
C ASP A 57 -19.87 -27.50 -32.53
N GLY A 58 -18.63 -27.97 -32.42
CA GLY A 58 -17.63 -27.49 -31.45
C GLY A 58 -17.25 -26.00 -31.53
N SER A 59 -17.80 -25.24 -32.48
CA SER A 59 -17.59 -23.79 -32.63
C SER A 59 -18.34 -22.94 -31.61
N LEU A 60 -19.34 -23.48 -30.90
CA LEU A 60 -20.11 -22.75 -29.88
C LEU A 60 -19.53 -22.85 -28.45
N TRP A 61 -18.55 -23.72 -28.22
CA TRP A 61 -17.95 -23.92 -26.89
C TRP A 61 -17.31 -22.66 -26.27
N PRO A 62 -16.63 -21.78 -27.04
CA PRO A 62 -16.09 -20.53 -26.49
C PRO A 62 -17.19 -19.59 -25.99
N ALA A 63 -18.30 -19.49 -26.73
CA ALA A 63 -19.43 -18.64 -26.38
C ALA A 63 -20.15 -19.15 -25.12
N ILE A 64 -20.33 -20.47 -25.00
CA ILE A 64 -20.91 -21.10 -23.81
C ILE A 64 -20.00 -20.88 -22.59
N GLY A 65 -18.67 -21.00 -22.77
CA GLY A 65 -17.69 -20.73 -21.71
C GLY A 65 -17.75 -19.29 -21.20
N ILE A 66 -17.85 -18.31 -22.11
CA ILE A 66 -17.98 -16.89 -21.75
C ILE A 66 -19.30 -16.64 -21.01
N CYS A 67 -20.42 -17.21 -21.47
CA CYS A 67 -21.71 -17.06 -20.78
C CYS A 67 -21.70 -17.65 -19.37
N LEU A 68 -21.09 -18.82 -19.15
CA LEU A 68 -20.98 -19.44 -17.83
C LEU A 68 -20.06 -18.62 -16.90
N ALA A 69 -18.96 -18.07 -17.42
CA ALA A 69 -18.08 -17.18 -16.67
C ALA A 69 -18.78 -15.89 -16.22
N LEU A 70 -19.55 -15.27 -17.12
CA LEU A 70 -20.32 -14.06 -16.80
C LEU A 70 -21.41 -14.32 -15.75
N LEU A 71 -22.10 -15.46 -15.82
CA LEU A 71 -23.07 -15.85 -14.79
C LEU A 71 -22.42 -16.07 -13.42
N GLY A 72 -21.20 -16.62 -13.39
CA GLY A 72 -20.39 -16.76 -12.16
C GLY A 72 -20.02 -15.41 -11.55
N ILE A 73 -19.57 -14.46 -12.37
CA ILE A 73 -19.22 -13.10 -11.93
C ILE A 73 -20.45 -12.37 -11.37
N ILE A 74 -21.60 -12.47 -12.05
CA ILE A 74 -22.87 -11.89 -11.57
C ILE A 74 -23.26 -12.48 -10.22
N GLY A 75 -23.18 -13.80 -10.05
CA GLY A 75 -23.45 -14.46 -8.78
C GLY A 75 -22.52 -13.99 -7.65
N PHE A 76 -21.23 -13.80 -7.96
CA PHE A 76 -20.25 -13.28 -7.01
C PHE A 76 -20.56 -11.84 -6.59
N ILE A 77 -20.85 -10.95 -7.54
CA ILE A 77 -21.20 -9.55 -7.25
C ILE A 77 -22.48 -9.46 -6.41
N VAL A 78 -23.51 -10.25 -6.74
CA VAL A 78 -24.75 -10.30 -5.95
C VAL A 78 -24.48 -10.81 -4.53
N GLY A 79 -23.63 -11.83 -4.36
CA GLY A 79 -23.20 -12.31 -3.04
C GLY A 79 -22.44 -11.25 -2.23
N LEU A 80 -21.56 -10.49 -2.88
CA LEU A 80 -20.75 -9.45 -2.24
C LEU A 80 -21.60 -8.23 -1.85
N VAL A 81 -22.54 -7.82 -2.71
CA VAL A 81 -23.51 -6.76 -2.39
C VAL A 81 -24.45 -7.18 -1.26
N GLY A 82 -24.90 -8.44 -1.25
CA GLY A 82 -25.70 -9.00 -0.14
C GLY A 82 -24.94 -8.99 1.19
N LEU A 83 -23.63 -9.28 1.17
CA LEU A 83 -22.76 -9.23 2.35
C LEU A 83 -22.59 -7.79 2.88
N VAL A 84 -22.38 -6.81 1.99
CA VAL A 84 -22.16 -5.40 2.36
C VAL A 84 -23.44 -4.74 2.87
N LYS A 85 -24.61 -5.10 2.33
CA LYS A 85 -25.90 -4.54 2.76
C LYS A 85 -26.50 -5.21 3.99
N GLY A 86 -25.93 -6.30 4.48
CA GLY A 86 -26.43 -7.01 5.67
C GLY A 86 -27.80 -7.67 5.49
N GLU A 87 -28.28 -7.81 4.25
CA GLU A 87 -29.62 -8.32 3.90
C GLU A 87 -29.63 -9.83 3.58
N VAL A 88 -28.67 -10.62 4.09
CA VAL A 88 -28.71 -12.09 4.00
C VAL A 88 -29.13 -12.68 5.34
N PRO A 89 -30.43 -12.70 5.69
CA PRO A 89 -30.89 -13.52 6.79
C PRO A 89 -30.82 -15.01 6.36
N ASP A 90 -30.36 -15.85 7.28
CA ASP A 90 -30.42 -17.32 7.31
C ASP A 90 -29.44 -18.18 6.50
N LEU A 91 -28.57 -17.66 5.61
CA LEU A 91 -27.61 -18.53 4.91
C LEU A 91 -26.32 -18.83 5.71
N ILE A 92 -26.05 -18.08 6.78
CA ILE A 92 -24.82 -18.19 7.60
C ILE A 92 -25.05 -19.00 8.90
N ALA A 93 -26.26 -19.53 9.13
CA ALA A 93 -26.53 -20.37 10.30
C ALA A 93 -26.00 -21.82 10.14
N ASP A 94 -25.82 -22.30 8.91
CA ASP A 94 -25.38 -23.67 8.64
C ASP A 94 -23.99 -23.70 8.00
N ARG A 95 -22.97 -23.93 8.84
CA ARG A 95 -21.54 -23.96 8.45
C ARG A 95 -21.25 -24.96 7.33
N LYS A 96 -22.09 -25.97 7.13
CA LYS A 96 -21.94 -26.94 6.03
C LYS A 96 -22.34 -26.34 4.69
N LYS A 97 -23.37 -25.48 4.65
CA LYS A 97 -23.85 -24.84 3.40
C LYS A 97 -22.91 -23.73 2.95
N ALA A 98 -22.37 -22.94 3.89
CA ALA A 98 -21.35 -21.93 3.59
C ALA A 98 -20.06 -22.57 3.03
N ALA A 99 -19.67 -23.75 3.53
CA ALA A 99 -18.52 -24.49 3.01
C ALA A 99 -18.74 -24.99 1.57
N TRP A 100 -19.95 -25.44 1.22
CA TRP A 100 -20.27 -25.86 -0.16
C TRP A 100 -20.27 -24.69 -1.16
N VAL A 101 -20.71 -23.49 -0.76
CA VAL A 101 -20.70 -22.29 -1.62
C VAL A 101 -19.27 -21.80 -1.87
N LEU A 102 -18.42 -21.79 -0.84
CA LEU A 102 -17.01 -21.42 -0.99
C LEU A 102 -16.21 -22.48 -1.77
N ALA A 103 -16.47 -23.77 -1.53
CA ALA A 103 -15.83 -24.86 -2.28
C ALA A 103 -16.23 -24.86 -3.78
N GLY A 104 -17.49 -24.57 -4.09
CA GLY A 104 -17.95 -24.44 -5.48
C GLY A 104 -17.34 -23.25 -6.22
N SER A 105 -17.13 -22.13 -5.51
CA SER A 105 -16.52 -20.93 -6.09
C SER A 105 -15.01 -21.08 -6.33
N VAL A 106 -14.31 -21.90 -5.54
CA VAL A 106 -12.89 -22.22 -5.74
C VAL A 106 -12.69 -23.28 -6.84
N LEU A 107 -13.59 -24.27 -6.95
CA LEU A 107 -13.49 -25.33 -7.97
C LEU A 107 -13.69 -24.80 -9.41
N MET A 108 -14.48 -23.74 -9.60
CA MET A 108 -14.69 -23.11 -10.91
C MET A 108 -13.59 -22.14 -11.34
N PHE A 109 -12.72 -21.69 -10.42
CA PHE A 109 -11.64 -20.74 -10.73
C PHE A 109 -10.31 -21.44 -11.09
N PHE A 110 -10.13 -22.71 -10.68
CA PHE A 110 -8.86 -23.44 -10.87
C PHE A 110 -8.90 -24.53 -11.96
N LEU A 111 -10.07 -24.85 -12.56
CA LEU A 111 -10.19 -25.95 -13.54
C LEU A 111 -10.65 -25.56 -14.96
N GLY A 112 -10.53 -24.30 -15.37
CA GLY A 112 -10.79 -23.95 -16.77
C GLY A 112 -10.06 -22.68 -17.24
N PRO A 113 -9.27 -22.71 -18.33
CA PRO A 113 -8.50 -23.83 -18.87
C PRO A 113 -7.07 -23.44 -19.35
N SER A 114 -6.13 -24.37 -19.21
CA SER A 114 -4.98 -24.48 -20.12
C SER A 114 -5.47 -24.95 -21.50
N LEU A 115 -5.77 -24.01 -22.39
CA LEU A 115 -6.00 -24.26 -23.82
C LEU A 115 -5.32 -23.13 -24.60
N SER A 116 -4.01 -23.27 -24.86
CA SER A 116 -3.31 -22.45 -25.85
C SER A 116 -3.56 -23.01 -27.25
N PRO A 117 -3.88 -22.17 -28.26
CA PRO A 117 -3.84 -22.58 -29.65
C PRO A 117 -2.37 -22.60 -30.11
N GLY A 118 -1.91 -23.73 -30.67
CA GLY A 118 -0.59 -23.83 -31.29
C GLY A 118 -0.49 -23.00 -32.58
N PRO A 119 0.72 -22.60 -33.01
CA PRO A 119 0.90 -21.78 -34.20
C PRO A 119 0.68 -22.61 -35.48
N SER A 120 -0.13 -22.06 -36.39
CA SER A 120 -0.37 -22.57 -37.74
C SER A 120 0.88 -22.41 -38.61
N VAL A 121 1.42 -23.52 -39.09
CA VAL A 121 2.45 -23.57 -40.14
C VAL A 121 1.76 -23.71 -41.50
N THR A 122 1.90 -22.69 -42.33
CA THR A 122 1.67 -22.70 -43.79
C THR A 122 2.83 -21.92 -44.39
N GLY A 123 3.65 -22.36 -45.33
CA GLY A 123 3.87 -23.61 -46.04
C GLY A 123 4.90 -23.27 -47.13
N VAL A 124 5.89 -24.14 -47.40
CA VAL A 124 6.67 -24.11 -48.65
C VAL A 124 7.04 -25.56 -48.99
N PRO A 125 6.88 -26.02 -50.25
CA PRO A 125 7.21 -27.38 -50.65
C PRO A 125 8.65 -27.55 -51.16
N THR A 126 9.16 -28.75 -50.91
CA THR A 126 9.96 -29.61 -51.82
C THR A 126 11.44 -29.29 -52.14
N GLN A 127 12.29 -30.12 -51.53
CA GLN A 127 13.51 -30.82 -52.01
C GLN A 127 14.60 -30.03 -52.77
N SER A 128 15.82 -30.05 -52.22
CA SER A 128 16.89 -30.90 -52.76
C SER A 128 18.09 -31.01 -51.81
N GLN A 129 18.75 -32.16 -51.86
CA GLN A 129 19.79 -32.65 -50.96
C GLN A 129 21.13 -31.90 -51.09
N VAL A 130 21.99 -31.97 -50.06
CA VAL A 130 23.28 -32.71 -50.07
C VAL A 130 24.14 -32.36 -48.84
N GLN A 131 24.51 -33.44 -48.12
CA GLN A 131 25.68 -33.71 -47.28
C GLN A 131 25.97 -32.92 -45.99
N ALA A 132 26.04 -33.74 -44.93
CA ALA A 132 26.74 -33.52 -43.69
C ALA A 132 28.26 -33.68 -43.87
N GLU A 133 29.05 -32.92 -43.11
CA GLU A 133 30.26 -33.45 -42.50
C GLU A 133 30.56 -32.70 -41.19
N THR A 134 31.12 -33.46 -40.27
CA THR A 134 31.29 -33.20 -38.83
C THR A 134 32.78 -33.02 -38.56
N SER A 135 33.22 -31.99 -37.81
CA SER A 135 34.38 -32.12 -36.92
C SER A 135 34.64 -30.88 -36.05
N VAL A 136 34.60 -31.15 -34.74
CA VAL A 136 35.37 -30.63 -33.60
C VAL A 136 36.66 -29.85 -33.93
N ASP A 137 36.90 -28.66 -33.34
CA ASP A 137 37.96 -28.41 -32.34
C ASP A 137 38.01 -26.97 -31.76
N LYS A 138 38.74 -26.85 -30.64
CA LYS A 138 38.84 -25.80 -29.60
C LYS A 138 39.79 -24.61 -29.97
N PRO A 139 40.23 -23.70 -29.07
CA PRO A 139 40.04 -22.24 -29.16
C PRO A 139 41.32 -21.41 -29.44
N SER A 140 41.20 -20.17 -29.95
CA SER A 140 42.18 -19.10 -29.69
C SER A 140 41.75 -17.72 -30.22
N ALA A 141 42.37 -16.71 -29.62
CA ALA A 141 41.96 -15.32 -29.55
C ALA A 141 42.34 -14.44 -30.75
N THR A 142 41.81 -13.20 -30.70
CA THR A 142 42.38 -11.94 -31.21
C THR A 142 42.12 -11.61 -32.69
N GLN A 143 41.20 -10.67 -32.96
CA GLN A 143 41.47 -9.36 -33.63
C GLN A 143 40.18 -8.61 -34.07
N LEU A 144 40.10 -7.33 -33.70
CA LEU A 144 39.30 -6.28 -34.38
C LEU A 144 39.89 -6.02 -35.78
N PRO A 145 39.07 -5.66 -36.78
CA PRO A 145 39.15 -4.30 -37.38
C PRO A 145 37.81 -3.84 -38.05
N PRO A 146 37.76 -2.81 -38.94
CA PRO A 146 37.92 -1.39 -38.65
C PRO A 146 36.77 -0.50 -39.21
N THR A 147 36.76 0.76 -38.78
CA THR A 147 35.94 1.90 -39.26
C THR A 147 36.33 2.36 -40.69
N PRO A 148 35.39 2.81 -41.54
CA PRO A 148 35.72 3.52 -42.79
C PRO A 148 35.85 5.05 -42.60
N PRO A 149 36.50 5.76 -43.54
CA PRO A 149 37.14 7.05 -43.30
C PRO A 149 36.29 8.28 -43.61
N VAL A 150 36.71 9.38 -42.96
CA VAL A 150 36.38 10.78 -43.23
C VAL A 150 36.91 11.23 -44.59
N THR A 151 36.13 12.01 -45.32
CA THR A 151 36.61 12.84 -46.44
C THR A 151 36.22 14.29 -46.17
N GLN A 152 37.24 15.16 -46.09
CA GLN A 152 37.11 16.61 -46.12
C GLN A 152 37.38 17.07 -47.54
N GLU A 153 36.58 18.00 -48.08
CA GLU A 153 37.07 18.92 -49.11
C GLU A 153 36.27 20.25 -49.13
N SER A 154 37.00 21.31 -48.78
CA SER A 154 36.98 22.72 -49.25
C SER A 154 35.68 23.45 -49.66
N SER A 155 35.48 24.62 -49.04
CA SER A 155 34.80 25.81 -49.58
C SER A 155 35.85 26.82 -50.14
N PRO A 156 35.52 28.03 -50.67
CA PRO A 156 34.27 28.55 -51.27
C PRO A 156 34.53 29.24 -52.66
N PRO A 157 33.56 29.98 -53.25
CA PRO A 157 33.60 31.43 -53.04
C PRO A 157 32.24 32.13 -52.87
N THR A 158 32.36 33.32 -52.28
CA THR A 158 31.42 34.41 -52.01
C THR A 158 30.63 34.89 -53.25
N HIS A 159 29.34 35.20 -53.09
CA HIS A 159 28.74 36.46 -53.56
C HIS A 159 27.32 36.67 -52.99
N ASP A 160 27.17 37.88 -52.46
CA ASP A 160 26.00 38.75 -52.50
C ASP A 160 25.07 38.84 -51.28
N ALA A 161 24.87 40.11 -50.91
CA ALA A 161 24.12 40.58 -49.79
C ALA A 161 22.65 40.75 -50.20
N SER A 162 21.75 40.17 -49.42
CA SER A 162 20.43 40.74 -49.23
C SER A 162 19.95 40.45 -47.82
N GLN A 163 19.70 41.55 -47.12
CA GLN A 163 19.13 41.57 -45.80
C GLN A 163 17.75 40.91 -45.84
N VAL A 164 17.58 39.84 -45.08
CA VAL A 164 16.27 39.43 -44.55
C VAL A 164 16.33 39.67 -43.06
N GLN A 165 15.93 40.88 -42.69
CA GLN A 165 15.62 41.24 -41.32
C GLN A 165 14.13 40.93 -41.14
N SER A 166 13.82 39.78 -40.55
CA SER A 166 12.48 39.49 -40.05
C SER A 166 12.54 38.55 -38.85
N GLN A 167 12.43 39.21 -37.70
CA GLN A 167 11.67 38.77 -36.53
C GLN A 167 12.12 37.47 -35.87
N VAL A 168 13.01 37.63 -34.88
CA VAL A 168 13.03 36.79 -33.69
C VAL A 168 11.68 37.01 -33.01
N GLU A 169 10.72 36.15 -33.35
CA GLU A 169 9.53 35.92 -32.55
C GLU A 169 10.01 35.51 -31.14
N PRO A 170 9.62 36.21 -30.07
CA PRO A 170 9.95 35.77 -28.73
C PRO A 170 9.41 34.34 -28.62
N ALA A 171 10.29 33.39 -28.30
CA ALA A 171 9.87 32.03 -28.00
C ALA A 171 8.65 32.12 -27.06
N GLU A 172 7.50 31.71 -27.59
CA GLU A 172 6.28 31.62 -26.80
C GLU A 172 6.62 30.85 -25.54
N HIS A 173 6.32 31.48 -24.42
CA HIS A 173 6.52 30.99 -23.08
C HIS A 173 5.92 29.57 -23.01
N GLU A 174 6.78 28.53 -23.01
CA GLU A 174 6.41 27.18 -22.59
C GLU A 174 5.51 27.32 -21.36
N PRO A 175 4.34 26.66 -21.29
CA PRO A 175 3.40 26.88 -20.21
C PRO A 175 4.12 26.58 -18.89
N ALA A 176 4.46 27.64 -18.16
CA ALA A 176 5.13 27.52 -16.87
C ALA A 176 4.31 26.54 -16.04
N VAL A 177 4.91 25.40 -15.69
CA VAL A 177 4.28 24.39 -14.84
C VAL A 177 3.77 25.12 -13.61
N SER A 178 2.46 25.31 -13.54
CA SER A 178 1.89 26.25 -12.57
C SER A 178 1.87 25.55 -11.22
N HIS A 179 2.84 25.87 -10.38
CA HIS A 179 2.90 25.35 -9.02
C HIS A 179 1.88 26.06 -8.12
N THR A 180 1.32 25.31 -7.18
CA THR A 180 0.43 25.87 -6.15
C THR A 180 1.25 26.14 -4.90
N GLN A 181 1.20 27.37 -4.38
CA GLN A 181 1.79 27.66 -3.08
C GLN A 181 0.76 27.41 -1.98
N ALA A 182 1.17 26.73 -0.91
CA ALA A 182 0.28 26.43 0.20
C ALA A 182 1.03 26.46 1.53
N LYS A 183 0.35 26.87 2.60
CA LYS A 183 0.86 26.78 3.97
C LYS A 183 0.46 25.45 4.57
N VAL A 184 1.41 24.70 5.10
CA VAL A 184 1.12 23.44 5.79
C VAL A 184 0.56 23.73 7.17
N VAL A 185 -0.69 23.36 7.39
CA VAL A 185 -1.38 23.56 8.67
C VAL A 185 -1.09 22.43 9.63
N ARG A 186 -1.00 21.19 9.12
CA ARG A 186 -0.82 20.00 9.94
C ARG A 186 -0.22 18.84 9.13
N ALA A 187 0.68 18.09 9.74
CA ALA A 187 1.07 16.77 9.24
C ALA A 187 0.13 15.70 9.85
N ILE A 188 -0.55 14.91 9.01
CA ILE A 188 -1.49 13.87 9.49
C ILE A 188 -0.74 12.59 9.83
N ASP A 189 0.12 12.16 8.91
CA ASP A 189 1.03 11.03 9.00
C ASP A 189 2.32 11.38 8.24
N GLY A 190 3.15 10.40 7.89
CA GLY A 190 4.43 10.64 7.22
C GLY A 190 4.29 11.14 5.77
N ASP A 191 3.20 10.84 5.07
CA ASP A 191 3.02 11.12 3.64
C ASP A 191 1.69 11.81 3.28
N THR A 192 0.93 12.23 4.29
CA THR A 192 -0.30 12.98 4.16
C THR A 192 -0.24 14.25 5.00
N ILE A 193 -0.49 15.39 4.36
CA ILE A 193 -0.52 16.71 4.99
C ILE A 193 -1.84 17.42 4.74
N GLU A 194 -2.16 18.37 5.61
CA GLU A 194 -3.27 19.30 5.46
C GLU A 194 -2.72 20.71 5.23
N VAL A 195 -3.22 21.38 4.20
CA VAL A 195 -2.69 22.66 3.73
C VAL A 195 -3.78 23.69 3.54
N GLU A 196 -3.38 24.95 3.65
CA GLU A 196 -4.16 26.13 3.31
C GLU A 196 -3.59 26.74 2.02
N HIS A 197 -4.45 26.98 1.03
CA HIS A 197 -4.05 27.58 -0.25
C HIS A 197 -3.54 29.01 -0.05
N VAL A 198 -2.43 29.36 -0.70
CA VAL A 198 -1.85 30.71 -0.67
C VAL A 198 -1.94 31.35 -2.05
N SER A 199 -1.43 30.70 -3.09
CA SER A 199 -1.38 31.24 -4.45
C SER A 199 -1.26 30.14 -5.51
N GLY A 200 -1.38 30.51 -6.79
CA GLY A 200 -1.37 29.56 -7.91
C GLY A 200 -2.70 28.80 -8.09
N PRO A 201 -2.72 27.69 -8.86
CA PRO A 201 -3.93 26.91 -9.11
C PRO A 201 -4.57 26.42 -7.81
N LYS A 202 -5.90 26.41 -7.75
CA LYS A 202 -6.62 25.91 -6.58
C LYS A 202 -6.47 24.39 -6.48
N LEU A 203 -6.32 23.89 -5.26
CA LEU A 203 -6.35 22.46 -4.98
C LEU A 203 -7.79 21.94 -4.94
N PRO A 204 -8.03 20.70 -5.39
CA PRO A 204 -9.35 20.05 -5.25
C PRO A 204 -9.66 19.66 -3.80
N SER A 205 -8.67 19.65 -2.91
CA SER A 205 -8.79 19.23 -1.51
C SER A 205 -7.73 19.91 -0.64
N THR A 206 -8.04 20.14 0.64
CA THR A 206 -7.05 20.63 1.64
C THR A 206 -6.10 19.53 2.09
N ARG A 207 -6.48 18.26 1.92
CA ARG A 207 -5.62 17.12 2.23
C ARG A 207 -4.82 16.73 1.00
N VAL A 208 -3.51 16.63 1.17
CA VAL A 208 -2.54 16.29 0.13
C VAL A 208 -1.87 14.97 0.47
N ARG A 209 -1.90 14.01 -0.46
CA ARG A 209 -1.13 12.76 -0.40
C ARG A 209 0.12 12.94 -1.25
N LEU A 210 1.28 12.65 -0.66
CA LEU A 210 2.56 12.76 -1.32
C LEU A 210 2.69 11.63 -2.36
N ILE A 211 2.96 12.02 -3.61
CA ILE A 211 3.18 11.08 -4.72
C ILE A 211 4.51 10.34 -4.54
N GLY A 212 4.55 9.06 -4.92
CA GLY A 212 5.80 8.32 -5.10
C GLY A 212 6.40 7.72 -3.82
N VAL A 213 5.81 7.98 -2.65
CA VAL A 213 6.33 7.59 -1.34
C VAL A 213 5.25 6.94 -0.48
N ASP A 214 5.65 6.00 0.36
CA ASP A 214 4.78 5.33 1.32
C ASP A 214 5.49 5.23 2.68
N THR A 215 4.96 5.92 3.68
CA THR A 215 5.49 5.89 5.04
C THR A 215 4.80 4.83 5.88
N PRO A 216 5.47 4.18 6.85
CA PRO A 216 4.80 3.24 7.73
C PRO A 216 3.68 3.94 8.50
N GLU A 217 2.58 3.23 8.69
CA GLU A 217 1.39 3.80 9.31
C GLU A 217 1.66 4.22 10.77
N SER A 218 1.13 5.38 11.15
CA SER A 218 1.40 6.00 12.47
C SER A 218 0.15 6.32 13.29
N THR A 219 -1.04 6.07 12.74
CA THR A 219 -2.32 6.53 13.31
C THR A 219 -3.19 5.36 13.78
N THR A 220 -3.93 4.72 12.88
CA THR A 220 -4.86 3.61 13.18
C THR A 220 -4.13 2.31 13.42
N GLN A 221 -3.06 2.07 12.66
CA GLN A 221 -2.08 1.02 12.84
C GLN A 221 -0.75 1.71 13.10
N VAL A 222 -0.05 1.32 14.17
CA VAL A 222 1.30 1.84 14.45
C VAL A 222 2.29 0.79 13.99
N GLU A 223 2.88 1.04 12.83
CA GLU A 223 3.95 0.22 12.28
C GLU A 223 5.31 0.65 12.85
N PRO A 224 6.29 -0.26 12.88
CA PRO A 224 7.66 0.09 13.23
C PRO A 224 8.11 1.30 12.41
N TYR A 225 8.68 2.30 13.10
CA TYR A 225 9.17 3.55 12.50
C TYR A 225 8.11 4.56 11.99
N GLY A 226 6.82 4.24 12.08
CA GLY A 226 5.75 5.13 11.61
C GLY A 226 5.67 6.44 12.40
N LYS A 227 5.88 6.39 13.73
CA LYS A 227 5.88 7.61 14.58
C LYS A 227 7.06 8.52 14.26
N GLU A 228 8.20 7.93 13.96
CA GLU A 228 9.43 8.62 13.58
C GLU A 228 9.27 9.32 12.23
N ALA A 229 8.66 8.65 11.24
CA ALA A 229 8.33 9.24 9.95
C ALA A 229 7.32 10.40 10.09
N ALA A 230 6.23 10.21 10.84
CA ALA A 230 5.26 11.27 11.09
C ALA A 230 5.88 12.46 11.84
N ALA A 231 6.71 12.22 12.85
CA ALA A 231 7.42 13.28 13.58
C ALA A 231 8.43 14.02 12.68
N PHE A 232 9.06 13.31 11.75
CA PHE A 232 9.93 13.90 10.75
C PHE A 232 9.15 14.86 9.84
N THR A 233 8.06 14.40 9.23
CA THR A 233 7.18 15.22 8.38
C THR A 233 6.63 16.43 9.13
N LYS A 234 6.19 16.21 10.37
CA LYS A 234 5.73 17.29 11.25
C LYS A 234 6.77 18.40 11.39
N ARG A 235 7.99 18.05 11.80
CA ARG A 235 9.07 19.01 12.04
C ARG A 235 9.52 19.71 10.76
N GLU A 236 9.55 19.00 9.64
CA GLU A 236 10.05 19.55 8.38
C GLU A 236 9.01 20.40 7.65
N LEU A 237 7.71 20.17 7.84
CA LEU A 237 6.67 20.85 7.05
C LEU A 237 5.73 21.75 7.84
N GLU A 238 5.36 21.45 9.08
CA GLU A 238 4.30 22.21 9.76
C GLU A 238 4.63 23.70 9.88
N SER A 239 3.61 24.53 9.66
CA SER A 239 3.69 25.99 9.64
C SER A 239 4.57 26.59 8.54
N LYS A 240 5.19 25.78 7.67
CA LYS A 240 5.97 26.27 6.53
C LYS A 240 5.08 26.45 5.30
N THR A 241 5.51 27.36 4.43
CA THR A 241 4.94 27.50 3.09
C THR A 241 5.72 26.61 2.13
N VAL A 242 5.01 25.81 1.35
CA VAL A 242 5.55 24.86 0.39
C VAL A 242 5.00 25.13 -1.02
N TRP A 243 5.69 24.58 -2.00
CA TRP A 243 5.24 24.57 -3.39
C TRP A 243 4.76 23.17 -3.75
N LEU A 244 3.57 23.08 -4.32
CA LEU A 244 2.90 21.83 -4.67
C LEU A 244 2.89 21.70 -6.19
N GLU A 245 3.49 20.61 -6.65
CA GLU A 245 3.54 20.24 -8.05
C GLU A 245 2.60 19.06 -8.28
N LYS A 246 1.72 19.19 -9.27
CA LYS A 246 0.90 18.08 -9.74
C LYS A 246 1.67 17.29 -10.80
N ASP A 247 1.49 15.99 -10.80
CA ASP A 247 1.83 15.13 -11.93
C ASP A 247 0.62 15.06 -12.90
N VAL A 248 0.06 13.87 -13.13
CA VAL A 248 -1.05 13.67 -14.05
C VAL A 248 -2.39 13.75 -13.32
N SER A 249 -2.56 12.94 -12.27
CA SER A 249 -3.81 12.81 -11.53
C SER A 249 -4.02 13.98 -10.57
N GLU A 250 -5.26 14.46 -10.44
CA GLU A 250 -5.61 15.50 -9.48
C GLU A 250 -5.75 14.96 -8.06
N THR A 251 -6.45 13.83 -7.92
CA THR A 251 -6.81 13.24 -6.63
C THR A 251 -6.69 11.73 -6.64
N ASP A 252 -6.49 11.15 -5.46
CA ASP A 252 -6.63 9.71 -5.27
C ASP A 252 -8.10 9.27 -5.14
N LYS A 253 -8.32 7.96 -4.98
CA LYS A 253 -9.64 7.36 -4.77
C LYS A 253 -10.37 7.81 -3.49
N TYR A 254 -9.66 8.45 -2.56
CA TYR A 254 -10.19 8.99 -1.32
C TYR A 254 -10.43 10.51 -1.38
N GLY A 255 -10.18 11.14 -2.53
CA GLY A 255 -10.36 12.58 -2.73
C GLY A 255 -9.25 13.44 -2.13
N ARG A 256 -8.08 12.87 -1.79
CA ARG A 256 -6.90 13.66 -1.41
C ARG A 256 -6.21 14.17 -2.66
N ALA A 257 -5.75 15.42 -2.66
CA ALA A 257 -4.97 15.95 -3.77
C ALA A 257 -3.62 15.22 -3.87
N LEU A 258 -3.22 14.80 -5.07
CA LEU A 258 -1.94 14.13 -5.30
C LEU A 258 -0.89 15.15 -5.70
N ARG A 259 0.16 15.36 -4.90
CA ARG A 259 1.21 16.35 -5.19
C ARG A 259 2.61 15.87 -4.81
N TYR A 260 3.62 16.37 -5.53
CA TYR A 260 4.98 16.49 -5.03
C TYR A 260 5.10 17.77 -4.22
N VAL A 261 5.79 17.70 -3.08
CA VAL A 261 5.93 18.81 -2.13
C VAL A 261 7.36 19.33 -2.17
N TRP A 262 7.52 20.59 -2.51
CA TRP A 262 8.81 21.28 -2.57
C TRP A 262 8.95 22.30 -1.43
N LEU A 263 10.10 22.28 -0.77
CA LEU A 263 10.45 23.17 0.35
C LEU A 263 10.87 24.58 -0.10
N ARG A 264 11.14 24.72 -1.40
CA ARG A 264 11.51 25.96 -2.09
C ARG A 264 10.85 25.94 -3.47
N GLU A 265 10.86 27.07 -4.16
CA GLU A 265 10.33 27.13 -5.52
C GLU A 265 11.11 26.14 -6.41
N PRO A 266 10.42 25.21 -7.09
CA PRO A 266 11.07 24.23 -7.94
C PRO A 266 11.67 24.92 -9.18
N PRO A 267 12.89 24.53 -9.60
CA PRO A 267 13.41 24.97 -10.89
C PRO A 267 12.58 24.38 -12.04
N ALA A 268 12.60 25.02 -13.21
CA ALA A 268 11.86 24.53 -14.39
C ALA A 268 12.26 23.10 -14.80
N GLU A 269 13.56 22.79 -14.71
CA GLU A 269 14.12 21.47 -14.99
C GLU A 269 14.93 21.00 -13.77
N PRO A 270 14.31 20.30 -12.81
CA PRO A 270 14.99 19.90 -11.60
C PRO A 270 16.05 18.82 -11.82
N THR A 271 17.24 19.04 -11.27
CA THR A 271 18.30 18.04 -11.26
C THR A 271 18.08 17.01 -10.13
N PRO A 272 18.68 15.81 -10.18
CA PRO A 272 18.61 14.86 -9.07
C PRO A 272 19.01 15.45 -7.71
N GLN A 273 19.97 16.39 -7.70
CA GLN A 273 20.40 17.08 -6.48
C GLN A 273 19.34 18.06 -5.95
N ASP A 274 18.59 18.71 -6.85
CA ASP A 274 17.47 19.56 -6.46
C ASP A 274 16.35 18.75 -5.82
N LEU A 275 16.04 17.57 -6.36
CA LEU A 275 15.06 16.66 -5.74
C LEU A 275 15.52 16.27 -4.33
N ARG A 276 16.74 15.75 -4.20
CA ARG A 276 17.29 15.25 -2.92
C ARG A 276 17.25 16.26 -1.77
N SER A 277 17.39 17.55 -2.09
CA SER A 277 17.52 18.62 -1.10
C SER A 277 16.29 19.54 -1.01
N GLY A 278 15.51 19.62 -2.09
CA GLY A 278 14.41 20.57 -2.25
C GLY A 278 13.03 19.93 -2.27
N MET A 279 12.91 18.67 -2.68
CA MET A 279 11.62 17.97 -2.73
C MET A 279 11.46 17.06 -1.51
N PHE A 280 10.45 17.33 -0.71
CA PHE A 280 10.20 16.61 0.52
C PHE A 280 9.91 15.11 0.30
N ASN A 281 9.21 14.75 -0.78
CA ASN A 281 8.99 13.35 -1.18
C ASN A 281 10.34 12.61 -1.34
N ALA A 282 11.29 13.20 -2.07
CA ALA A 282 12.63 12.62 -2.22
C ALA A 282 13.41 12.59 -0.89
N ILE A 283 13.28 13.63 -0.07
CA ILE A 283 13.93 13.70 1.25
C ILE A 283 13.49 12.55 2.16
N LEU A 284 12.19 12.18 2.13
CA LEU A 284 11.70 11.02 2.87
C LEU A 284 12.41 9.73 2.46
N LEU A 285 12.67 9.53 1.17
CA LEU A 285 13.38 8.35 0.67
C LEU A 285 14.86 8.39 1.04
N VAL A 286 15.54 9.51 0.76
CA VAL A 286 16.98 9.69 1.05
C VAL A 286 17.29 9.49 2.53
N ARG A 287 16.39 9.92 3.42
CA ARG A 287 16.55 9.76 4.87
C ARG A 287 15.90 8.49 5.43
N GLY A 288 15.40 7.61 4.56
CA GLY A 288 14.83 6.34 4.95
C GLY A 288 13.62 6.46 5.87
N PHE A 289 12.75 7.46 5.68
CA PHE A 289 11.47 7.57 6.39
C PHE A 289 10.30 6.99 5.58
N ALA A 290 10.48 6.74 4.29
CA ALA A 290 9.48 6.16 3.42
C ALA A 290 10.08 5.04 2.54
N GLN A 291 9.20 4.17 2.06
CA GLN A 291 9.45 3.29 0.93
C GLN A 291 9.04 3.99 -0.37
N GLN A 292 9.63 3.58 -1.49
CA GLN A 292 9.20 4.02 -2.80
C GLN A 292 7.89 3.30 -3.17
N ALA A 293 6.91 4.05 -3.68
CA ALA A 293 5.66 3.52 -4.18
C ALA A 293 5.39 4.07 -5.57
N THR A 294 4.90 3.24 -6.49
CA THR A 294 4.64 3.65 -7.89
C THR A 294 3.20 3.34 -8.26
N TYR A 295 2.46 4.38 -8.64
CA TYR A 295 1.08 4.28 -9.06
C TYR A 295 0.90 5.07 -10.37
N PRO A 296 0.91 4.42 -11.55
CA PRO A 296 0.61 5.09 -12.80
C PRO A 296 -0.77 5.76 -12.77
N PRO A 297 -0.94 6.95 -13.39
CA PRO A 297 0.02 7.63 -14.28
C PRO A 297 1.05 8.54 -13.57
N ASP A 298 1.04 8.64 -12.24
CA ASP A 298 1.86 9.59 -11.47
C ASP A 298 3.27 9.05 -11.20
N VAL A 299 4.11 9.07 -12.24
CA VAL A 299 5.43 8.42 -12.26
C VAL A 299 6.58 9.35 -12.68
N LYS A 300 6.37 10.67 -12.73
CA LYS A 300 7.36 11.65 -13.22
C LYS A 300 8.77 11.46 -12.65
N TYR A 301 8.89 11.15 -11.36
CA TYR A 301 10.19 10.97 -10.68
C TYR A 301 10.44 9.54 -10.19
N ALA A 302 9.68 8.56 -10.69
CA ALA A 302 9.68 7.20 -10.14
C ALA A 302 11.04 6.49 -10.20
N ASP A 303 11.81 6.70 -11.27
CA ASP A 303 13.15 6.09 -11.42
C ASP A 303 14.16 6.70 -10.43
N LEU A 304 14.19 8.02 -10.28
CA LEU A 304 15.04 8.68 -9.29
C LEU A 304 14.66 8.30 -7.86
N PHE A 305 13.37 8.19 -7.56
CA PHE A 305 12.90 7.74 -6.25
C PHE A 305 13.34 6.30 -5.95
N ARG A 306 13.36 5.43 -6.97
CA ARG A 306 13.87 4.06 -6.82
C ARG A 306 15.35 4.07 -6.44
N GLU A 307 16.15 4.93 -7.06
CA GLU A 307 17.57 5.09 -6.73
C GLU A 307 17.77 5.60 -5.31
N PHE A 308 17.05 6.66 -4.90
CA PHE A 308 17.18 7.24 -3.56
C PHE A 308 16.78 6.25 -2.46
N ALA A 309 15.72 5.49 -2.67
CA ALA A 309 15.30 4.44 -1.75
C ALA A 309 16.33 3.30 -1.67
N ALA A 310 16.92 2.91 -2.80
CA ALA A 310 17.95 1.88 -2.85
C ALA A 310 19.22 2.29 -2.08
N GLU A 311 19.67 3.54 -2.23
CA GLU A 311 20.81 4.08 -1.49
C GLU A 311 20.56 4.10 0.03
N ALA A 312 19.40 4.59 0.47
CA ALA A 312 19.04 4.59 1.89
C ALA A 312 19.01 3.17 2.46
N ARG A 313 18.52 2.20 1.67
CA ARG A 313 18.52 0.79 2.05
C ARG A 313 19.91 0.20 2.16
N GLN A 314 20.78 0.46 1.17
CA GLN A 314 22.17 -0.02 1.19
C GLN A 314 22.98 0.59 2.34
N ALA A 315 22.70 1.85 2.68
CA ALA A 315 23.34 2.55 3.79
C ALA A 315 22.74 2.23 5.17
N GLY A 316 21.65 1.46 5.24
CA GLY A 316 20.99 1.13 6.51
C GLY A 316 20.42 2.35 7.23
N ILE A 317 19.85 3.30 6.49
CA ILE A 317 19.32 4.56 7.04
C ILE A 317 17.84 4.41 7.39
N GLY A 318 17.43 4.95 8.54
CA GLY A 318 16.04 5.04 8.95
C GLY A 318 15.36 3.67 9.05
N LEU A 319 14.31 3.44 8.25
CA LEU A 319 13.57 2.18 8.09
C LEU A 319 14.47 0.96 7.87
N TRP A 320 15.66 1.19 7.30
CA TRP A 320 16.60 0.15 6.91
C TRP A 320 17.71 -0.08 7.95
N ALA A 321 17.72 0.71 9.03
CA ALA A 321 18.67 0.53 10.10
C ALA A 321 18.44 -0.81 10.82
N PRO A 322 19.50 -1.49 11.28
CA PRO A 322 19.32 -2.64 12.15
C PRO A 322 18.49 -2.22 13.38
N PRO A 323 17.65 -3.12 13.92
CA PRO A 323 16.89 -2.82 15.12
C PRO A 323 17.85 -2.32 16.21
N PRO A 324 17.44 -1.31 17.00
CA PRO A 324 18.28 -0.81 18.06
C PRO A 324 18.69 -1.98 18.94
N LYS A 325 20.00 -2.11 19.18
CA LYS A 325 20.50 -3.10 20.12
C LYS A 325 19.72 -2.88 21.42
N PRO A 326 19.11 -3.94 22.02
CA PRO A 326 18.40 -3.79 23.27
C PRO A 326 19.29 -3.00 24.22
N ALA A 327 18.76 -1.90 24.76
CA ALA A 327 19.48 -1.15 25.78
C ALA A 327 19.92 -2.17 26.84
N PRO A 328 21.17 -2.11 27.33
CA PRO A 328 21.52 -2.83 28.56
C PRO A 328 20.41 -2.57 29.56
N PRO A 329 19.94 -3.59 30.30
CA PRO A 329 18.87 -3.39 31.28
C PRO A 329 19.23 -2.17 32.10
N GLU A 330 18.33 -1.18 32.09
CA GLU A 330 18.50 0.05 32.85
C GLU A 330 18.91 -0.36 34.27
N PRO A 331 19.99 0.21 34.85
CA PRO A 331 20.36 -0.11 36.21
C PRO A 331 19.10 0.07 37.05
N ALA A 332 18.70 -1.00 37.76
CA ALA A 332 17.54 -0.95 38.63
C ALA A 332 17.62 0.35 39.45
N PRO A 333 16.51 1.10 39.60
CA PRO A 333 16.52 2.36 40.33
C PRO A 333 17.27 2.12 41.63
N ALA A 334 18.34 2.89 41.85
CA ALA A 334 19.21 2.70 43.00
C ALA A 334 18.31 2.62 44.24
N ARG A 335 18.31 1.46 44.89
CA ARG A 335 17.58 1.25 46.14
C ARG A 335 17.93 2.43 47.03
N PRO A 336 16.95 3.16 47.61
CA PRO A 336 17.25 4.28 48.50
C PRO A 336 18.31 3.81 49.48
N GLN A 337 19.50 4.37 49.40
CA GLN A 337 20.56 4.00 50.31
C GLN A 337 20.05 4.38 51.69
N ALA A 338 19.94 3.39 52.58
CA ALA A 338 19.60 3.63 53.97
C ALA A 338 20.67 4.59 54.54
N THR A 339 20.32 5.86 54.61
CA THR A 339 21.09 6.84 55.36
C THR A 339 21.10 6.35 56.79
N ALA A 340 22.30 6.12 57.33
CA ALA A 340 22.48 5.70 58.71
C ALA A 340 21.62 6.58 59.64
N PRO A 341 20.87 6.00 60.58
CA PRO A 341 19.95 6.75 61.42
C PRO A 341 20.67 7.86 62.19
N PRO A 342 20.00 9.01 62.45
CA PRO A 342 20.54 10.04 63.32
C PRO A 342 20.81 9.47 64.71
N ARG A 343 21.89 9.94 65.35
CA ARG A 343 22.29 9.52 66.71
C ARG A 343 21.19 9.91 67.70
N GLY A 344 20.40 8.92 68.13
CA GLY A 344 19.32 9.03 69.10
C GLY A 344 19.16 7.73 69.89
N ASN A 345 18.23 7.72 70.85
CA ASN A 345 17.86 6.53 71.63
C ASN A 345 17.02 5.57 70.78
N CYS A 346 17.64 4.98 69.76
CA CYS A 346 16.98 4.07 68.81
C CYS A 346 17.01 2.63 69.36
N ASP A 347 15.95 1.87 69.11
CA ASP A 347 15.86 0.47 69.47
C ASP A 347 16.77 -0.40 68.57
N PRO A 348 17.57 -1.33 69.14
CA PRO A 348 18.47 -2.18 68.37
C PRO A 348 17.75 -3.13 67.39
N SER A 349 16.44 -3.32 67.54
CA SER A 349 15.63 -4.19 66.68
C SER A 349 15.43 -3.65 65.26
N TYR A 350 15.74 -2.36 65.03
CA TYR A 350 15.56 -1.69 63.72
C TYR A 350 16.86 -1.04 63.21
N PRO A 351 17.90 -1.82 62.86
CA PRO A 351 19.26 -1.30 62.64
C PRO A 351 19.39 -0.31 61.46
N THR A 352 18.44 -0.31 60.53
CA THR A 352 18.48 0.54 59.33
C THR A 352 17.79 1.89 59.51
N VAL A 353 17.03 2.09 60.61
CA VAL A 353 16.20 3.28 60.85
C VAL A 353 16.22 3.65 62.34
N CYS A 354 15.91 4.89 62.72
CA CYS A 354 15.81 5.23 64.14
C CYS A 354 14.35 5.21 64.58
N ILE A 355 13.98 4.21 65.37
CA ILE A 355 12.67 4.12 66.03
C ILE A 355 12.93 3.95 67.54
N PRO A 356 12.35 4.79 68.42
CA PRO A 356 12.58 4.68 69.87
C PRO A 356 11.91 3.43 70.47
N PRO A 357 12.42 2.86 71.57
CA PRO A 357 11.76 1.74 72.25
C PRO A 357 10.42 2.15 72.89
N PRO A 358 9.45 1.23 73.05
CA PRO A 358 8.17 1.52 73.72
C PRO A 358 8.35 1.78 75.23
N PRO A 359 7.45 2.55 75.88
CA PRO A 359 6.25 3.23 75.35
C PRO A 359 6.50 4.65 74.78
N PRO A 360 5.66 5.14 73.84
CA PRO A 360 4.43 4.51 73.32
C PRO A 360 4.70 3.40 72.30
N ASP A 361 3.69 2.57 72.05
CA ASP A 361 3.72 1.62 70.93
C ASP A 361 3.42 2.36 69.62
N LEU A 362 4.26 2.17 68.59
CA LEU A 362 4.21 2.89 67.33
C LEU A 362 3.74 1.95 66.22
N ASP A 363 2.76 2.36 65.41
CA ASP A 363 2.33 1.63 64.23
C ASP A 363 3.05 2.15 62.97
N CYS A 364 2.97 1.42 61.86
CA CYS A 364 3.55 1.85 60.57
C CYS A 364 3.09 3.23 60.11
N LYS A 365 1.93 3.71 60.54
CA LYS A 365 1.43 5.06 60.25
C LYS A 365 2.16 6.17 61.02
N ASP A 366 2.76 5.84 62.15
CA ASP A 366 3.37 6.78 63.09
C ASP A 366 4.86 7.02 62.79
N VAL A 367 5.46 6.19 61.93
CA VAL A 367 6.85 6.30 61.49
C VAL A 367 6.93 6.65 60.00
N PRO A 368 7.90 7.48 59.58
CA PRO A 368 8.07 7.88 58.18
C PRO A 368 8.75 6.79 57.33
N TYR A 369 9.20 5.69 57.93
CA TYR A 369 9.97 4.64 57.27
C TYR A 369 9.07 3.49 56.78
N ARG A 370 9.44 2.86 55.67
CA ARG A 370 8.77 1.68 55.11
C ARG A 370 9.81 0.64 54.70
N ARG A 371 9.43 -0.63 54.74
CA ARG A 371 10.27 -1.77 54.31
C ARG A 371 11.67 -1.74 54.95
N PHE A 372 11.76 -1.46 56.24
CA PHE A 372 13.02 -1.44 56.98
C PHE A 372 13.30 -2.81 57.61
N SER A 373 14.57 -3.08 57.94
CA SER A 373 14.96 -4.36 58.52
C SER A 373 14.54 -4.47 59.98
N VAL A 374 13.88 -5.56 60.34
CA VAL A 374 13.56 -5.95 61.71
C VAL A 374 14.45 -7.13 62.10
N VAL A 375 15.17 -7.01 63.22
CA VAL A 375 16.09 -8.04 63.71
C VAL A 375 15.84 -8.33 65.18
N GLY A 376 15.82 -9.62 65.53
CA GLY A 376 15.62 -10.03 66.92
C GLY A 376 14.16 -9.93 67.36
N ALA A 377 13.91 -9.29 68.50
CA ALA A 377 12.56 -9.05 68.97
C ALA A 377 11.93 -7.93 68.11
N ASP A 378 10.61 -7.93 67.93
CA ASP A 378 9.89 -6.84 67.27
C ASP A 378 8.97 -6.13 68.29
N PRO A 379 9.52 -5.23 69.14
CA PRO A 379 8.76 -4.59 70.22
C PRO A 379 7.52 -3.81 69.75
N HIS A 380 7.53 -3.30 68.52
CA HIS A 380 6.43 -2.53 67.93
C HIS A 380 5.57 -3.34 66.96
N ARG A 381 5.91 -4.61 66.73
CA ARG A 381 5.15 -5.51 65.86
C ARG A 381 5.02 -4.98 64.43
N PHE A 382 6.06 -4.34 63.92
CA PHE A 382 6.10 -3.84 62.53
C PHE A 382 6.21 -4.94 61.49
N ASP A 383 6.76 -6.09 61.86
CA ASP A 383 6.95 -7.30 61.05
C ASP A 383 6.00 -8.41 61.55
N GLY A 384 4.73 -8.29 61.16
CA GLY A 384 3.68 -9.21 61.61
C GLY A 384 3.80 -10.63 61.05
N ASP A 385 4.45 -10.80 59.90
CA ASP A 385 4.67 -12.08 59.22
C ASP A 385 6.06 -12.69 59.47
N HIS A 386 6.92 -11.98 60.19
CA HIS A 386 8.24 -12.42 60.66
C HIS A 386 9.21 -12.74 59.50
N ASP A 387 9.12 -11.97 58.41
CA ASP A 387 9.98 -12.12 57.23
C ASP A 387 11.28 -11.28 57.31
N GLY A 388 11.42 -10.50 58.39
CA GLY A 388 12.52 -9.58 58.64
C GLY A 388 12.33 -8.18 58.06
N VAL A 389 11.14 -7.87 57.52
CA VAL A 389 10.83 -6.59 56.87
C VAL A 389 9.63 -5.92 57.55
N GLY A 390 9.92 -4.87 58.32
CA GLY A 390 8.90 -4.05 58.98
C GLY A 390 8.18 -3.11 58.01
N CYS A 391 6.86 -2.98 58.19
CA CYS A 391 6.00 -2.07 57.43
C CYS A 391 6.11 -2.25 55.91
N GLU A 392 5.84 -3.48 55.45
CA GLU A 392 5.86 -3.86 54.03
C GLU A 392 4.70 -3.29 53.20
N ARG A 393 3.61 -2.84 53.86
CA ARG A 393 2.35 -2.41 53.24
C ARG A 393 2.15 -0.90 53.16
#